data_AF-A0A0P6Y577-F1
#
_entry.id   AF-A0A0P6Y577-F1
#
_cell.length_a   1.000
_cell.length_b   1.000
_cell.length_c   1.000
_cell.angle_alpha   90.00
_cell.angle_beta   90.00
_cell.angle_gamma   90.00
#
_symmetry.space_group_name_H-M   'P 1'
#
loop_
_entity.id
_entity.type
_entity.pdbx_description
1 polymer ?
#
loop_
_entity_poly.entity_id
_entity_poly.type
_entity_poly.pdbx_seq_one_letter_code
_entity_poly.pdbx_strand_id
1 'polypeptide(L)'
;MGKRLGILLPLVFLVCLVLGYLTNRYLIQNSRAGIARPTTPPLPTLPNQRNLLVIIVDDLTHSRPEIQSLWALIIYYPQHKLIFQPLPPVLLPEKSPPNFVNIRTEDGNISSLFLQQTTQAYRIPWQDYLVLDNIALISLSHWAQVRNPASSSTPEISPEKAFAQICNRLQGSIEALADLMEQQIQISEHFHSSLTLETALEIRHKLEATPGPSLECQVFEP
;
A
#
# COMPACT_ATOMS: atom_id res chain seq x y z
N MET A 1 35.21 7.72 58.25
CA MET A 1 34.11 6.79 57.88
C MET A 1 33.65 6.93 56.42
N GLY A 2 34.53 7.26 55.44
CA GLY A 2 34.11 7.62 54.07
C GLY A 2 34.61 6.74 52.91
N LYS A 3 35.50 5.76 53.15
CA LYS A 3 36.12 4.97 52.06
C LYS A 3 35.33 3.72 51.65
N ARG A 4 34.44 3.20 52.51
CA ARG A 4 33.61 2.02 52.21
C ARG A 4 32.35 2.35 51.39
N LEU A 5 31.91 3.61 51.41
CA LEU A 5 30.73 4.06 50.66
C LEU A 5 31.04 4.31 49.17
N GLY A 6 32.27 4.73 48.83
CA GLY A 6 32.67 5.02 47.46
C GLY A 6 32.79 3.79 46.55
N ILE A 7 32.95 2.58 47.11
CA ILE A 7 33.08 1.32 46.35
C ILE A 7 31.71 0.65 46.16
N LEU A 8 30.75 0.90 47.06
CA LEU A 8 29.41 0.30 46.97
C LEU A 8 28.58 0.89 45.83
N LEU A 9 28.69 2.20 45.58
CA LEU A 9 27.93 2.88 44.53
C LEU A 9 28.21 2.34 43.10
N PRO A 10 29.48 2.19 42.65
CA PRO A 10 29.75 1.63 41.31
C PRO A 10 29.38 0.14 41.23
N LEU A 11 29.47 -0.59 42.34
CA LEU A 11 29.09 -2.01 42.36
C LEU A 11 27.58 -2.19 42.18
N VAL A 12 26.76 -1.37 42.85
CA VAL A 12 25.30 -1.33 42.67
C VAL A 12 24.94 -0.92 41.25
N PHE A 13 25.63 0.07 40.68
CA PHE A 13 25.42 0.49 39.29
C PHE A 13 25.72 -0.65 38.29
N LEU A 14 26.81 -1.38 38.48
CA LEU A 14 27.17 -2.54 37.66
C LEU A 14 26.13 -3.66 37.75
N VAL A 15 25.63 -3.95 38.95
CA VAL A 15 24.56 -4.95 39.16
C VAL A 15 23.28 -4.51 38.45
N CYS A 16 22.87 -3.25 38.57
CA CYS A 16 21.70 -2.72 37.86
C CYS A 16 21.88 -2.73 36.33
N LEU A 17 23.09 -2.44 35.83
CA LEU A 17 23.39 -2.46 34.41
C LEU A 17 23.33 -3.87 33.84
N VAL A 18 23.89 -4.87 34.56
CA VAL A 18 23.81 -6.27 34.16
C VAL A 18 22.36 -6.76 34.21
N LEU A 19 21.61 -6.46 35.27
CA LEU A 19 20.19 -6.79 35.37
C LEU A 19 19.37 -6.16 34.25
N GLY A 20 19.59 -4.87 33.95
CA GLY A 20 18.93 -4.16 32.85
C GLY A 20 19.28 -4.73 31.47
N TYR A 21 20.53 -5.13 31.27
CA TYR A 21 20.96 -5.80 30.03
C TYR A 21 20.30 -7.17 29.86
N LEU A 22 20.25 -7.96 30.93
CA LEU A 22 19.63 -9.29 30.93
C LEU A 22 18.11 -9.22 30.74
N THR A 23 17.41 -8.29 31.41
CA THR A 23 15.98 -8.09 31.22
C THR A 23 15.66 -7.56 29.83
N ASN A 24 16.47 -6.66 29.26
CA ASN A 24 16.29 -6.22 27.88
C ASN A 24 16.48 -7.37 26.88
N ARG A 25 17.51 -8.21 27.06
CA ARG A 25 17.71 -9.42 26.23
C ARG A 25 16.53 -10.38 26.34
N TYR A 26 16.04 -10.60 27.55
CA TYR A 26 14.89 -11.48 27.81
C TYR A 26 13.60 -10.91 27.22
N LEU A 27 13.36 -9.59 27.34
CA LEU A 27 12.21 -8.92 26.73
C LEU A 27 12.29 -8.94 25.21
N ILE A 28 13.45 -8.71 24.58
CA ILE A 28 13.61 -8.77 23.12
C ILE A 28 13.46 -10.21 22.62
N GLN A 29 13.96 -11.21 23.34
CA GLN A 29 13.79 -12.62 23.00
C GLN A 29 12.33 -13.10 23.18
N ASN A 30 11.66 -12.70 24.25
CA ASN A 30 10.24 -13.02 24.47
C ASN A 30 9.30 -12.17 23.61
N SER A 31 9.69 -10.98 23.19
CA SER A 31 8.95 -10.21 22.18
C SER A 31 9.02 -10.90 20.80
N ARG A 32 10.04 -11.73 20.57
CA ARG A 32 10.13 -12.62 19.39
C ARG A 32 9.50 -13.99 19.61
N ALA A 33 9.23 -14.37 20.87
CA ALA A 33 8.58 -15.62 21.25
C ALA A 33 7.21 -15.36 21.89
N GLY A 34 6.20 -15.14 21.04
CA GLY A 34 4.81 -15.43 21.38
C GLY A 34 4.10 -14.45 22.31
N ILE A 35 3.81 -13.24 21.81
CA ILE A 35 2.47 -12.70 22.06
C ILE A 35 1.54 -13.57 21.22
N ALA A 36 0.78 -14.44 21.86
CA ALA A 36 -0.41 -15.01 21.25
C ALA A 36 -1.28 -13.81 20.82
N ARG A 37 -1.22 -13.50 19.53
CA ARG A 37 -2.18 -12.61 18.85
C ARG A 37 -3.56 -13.05 19.32
N PRO A 38 -4.49 -12.16 19.73
CA PRO A 38 -5.88 -12.52 19.61
C PRO A 38 -6.05 -12.98 18.16
N THR A 39 -6.33 -14.27 17.98
CA THR A 39 -6.51 -14.89 16.68
C THR A 39 -7.82 -14.35 16.14
N THR A 40 -7.80 -13.11 15.65
CA THR A 40 -8.77 -12.68 14.67
C THR A 40 -8.63 -13.69 13.55
N PRO A 41 -9.67 -14.49 13.24
CA PRO A 41 -9.59 -15.42 12.14
C PRO A 41 -9.09 -14.65 10.91
N PRO A 42 -8.15 -15.21 10.11
CA PRO A 42 -7.72 -14.55 8.89
C PRO A 42 -8.97 -14.22 8.09
N LEU A 43 -9.11 -12.95 7.70
CA LEU A 43 -10.25 -12.54 6.89
C LEU A 43 -10.25 -13.44 5.63
N PRO A 44 -11.37 -14.06 5.28
CA PRO A 44 -11.42 -14.99 4.17
C PRO A 44 -10.99 -14.26 2.90
N THR A 45 -9.96 -14.76 2.24
CA THR A 45 -9.62 -14.35 0.89
C THR A 45 -10.63 -15.00 -0.05
N LEU A 46 -11.40 -14.18 -0.75
CA LEU A 46 -12.34 -14.66 -1.76
C LEU A 46 -11.50 -15.12 -2.97
N PRO A 47 -11.56 -16.41 -3.38
CA PRO A 47 -10.69 -16.92 -4.46
C PRO A 47 -10.94 -16.23 -5.81
N ASN A 48 -12.08 -15.57 -5.93
CA ASN A 48 -12.56 -14.89 -7.11
C ASN A 48 -12.42 -13.36 -7.03
N GLN A 49 -11.67 -12.85 -6.05
CA GLN A 49 -11.44 -11.42 -5.86
C GLN A 49 -9.99 -11.16 -5.49
N ARG A 50 -9.47 -10.03 -5.96
CA ARG A 50 -8.14 -9.53 -5.60
C ARG A 50 -8.25 -8.07 -5.20
N ASN A 51 -7.72 -7.74 -4.03
CA ASN A 51 -7.76 -6.43 -3.42
C ASN A 51 -6.35 -5.87 -3.38
N LEU A 52 -6.19 -4.70 -3.99
CA LEU A 52 -4.95 -3.95 -3.99
C LEU A 52 -5.18 -2.65 -3.21
N LEU A 53 -4.25 -2.31 -2.34
CA LEU A 53 -4.20 -1.00 -1.70
C LEU A 53 -3.44 -0.04 -2.60
N VAL A 54 -4.09 1.03 -3.05
CA VAL A 54 -3.45 2.09 -3.83
C VAL A 54 -3.18 3.27 -2.90
N ILE A 55 -1.91 3.64 -2.79
CA ILE A 55 -1.41 4.71 -1.92
C ILE A 55 -0.94 5.85 -2.81
N ILE A 56 -1.54 7.01 -2.65
CA ILE A 56 -1.16 8.21 -3.40
C ILE A 56 -0.37 9.12 -2.47
N VAL A 57 0.82 9.50 -2.89
CA VAL A 57 1.71 10.41 -2.17
C VAL A 57 1.97 11.68 -2.96
N ASP A 58 2.54 12.69 -2.31
CA ASP A 58 2.93 13.95 -2.95
C ASP A 58 4.02 13.75 -4.02
N ASP A 59 5.16 13.17 -3.65
CA ASP A 59 6.33 12.93 -4.51
C ASP A 59 7.18 11.77 -3.96
N LEU A 60 7.37 10.70 -4.74
CA LEU A 60 8.15 9.54 -4.31
C LEU A 60 9.67 9.77 -4.28
N THR A 61 10.15 10.84 -4.93
CA THR A 61 11.55 11.24 -4.94
C THR A 61 11.94 12.01 -3.68
N HIS A 62 10.96 12.51 -2.91
CA HIS A 62 11.22 13.16 -1.64
C HIS A 62 11.76 12.18 -0.59
N SER A 63 12.64 12.69 0.27
CA SER A 63 13.15 11.93 1.42
C SER A 63 12.04 11.52 2.39
N ARG A 64 10.94 12.28 2.42
CA ARG A 64 9.78 12.01 3.26
C ARG A 64 8.45 12.27 2.54
N PRO A 65 7.99 11.35 1.67
CA PRO A 65 6.72 11.53 0.99
C PRO A 65 5.55 11.59 1.99
N GLU A 66 4.53 12.35 1.68
CA GLU A 66 3.31 12.47 2.46
C GLU A 66 2.16 11.75 1.77
N ILE A 67 1.40 10.95 2.52
CA ILE A 67 0.23 10.25 1.98
C ILE A 67 -0.88 11.28 1.77
N GLN A 68 -1.31 11.44 0.52
CA GLN A 68 -2.40 12.33 0.14
C GLN A 68 -3.76 11.62 0.17
N SER A 69 -3.82 10.38 -0.34
CA SER A 69 -5.05 9.59 -0.31
C SER A 69 -4.80 8.08 -0.39
N LEU A 70 -5.80 7.32 0.05
CA LEU A 70 -5.80 5.86 0.00
C LEU A 70 -7.01 5.38 -0.81
N TRP A 71 -6.81 4.34 -1.58
CA TRP A 71 -7.80 3.78 -2.48
C TRP A 71 -7.76 2.25 -2.44
N ALA A 72 -8.91 1.60 -2.55
CA ALA A 72 -8.99 0.17 -2.82
C ALA A 72 -9.17 -0.02 -4.32
N LEU A 73 -8.30 -0.80 -4.93
CA LEU A 73 -8.52 -1.36 -6.26
C LEU A 73 -8.95 -2.83 -6.10
N ILE A 74 -10.22 -3.10 -6.40
CA ILE A 74 -10.80 -4.44 -6.29
C ILE A 74 -11.00 -4.99 -7.69
N ILE A 75 -10.40 -6.15 -7.93
CA ILE A 75 -10.54 -6.94 -9.15
C ILE A 75 -11.45 -8.11 -8.83
N TYR A 76 -12.63 -8.14 -9.44
CA TYR A 76 -13.62 -9.19 -9.24
C TYR A 76 -13.77 -10.01 -10.52
N TYR A 77 -13.25 -11.25 -10.50
CA TYR A 77 -13.15 -12.10 -11.69
C TYR A 77 -14.49 -12.61 -12.24
N PRO A 78 -15.50 -13.00 -11.43
CA PRO A 78 -16.74 -13.58 -11.95
C PRO A 78 -17.57 -12.65 -12.84
N GLN A 79 -17.37 -11.34 -12.72
CA GLN A 79 -18.09 -10.31 -13.48
C GLN A 79 -17.15 -9.38 -14.25
N HIS A 80 -15.85 -9.69 -14.31
CA HIS A 80 -14.83 -8.85 -14.96
C HIS A 80 -14.89 -7.40 -14.51
N LYS A 81 -14.92 -7.19 -13.21
CA LYS A 81 -15.16 -5.88 -12.64
C LYS A 81 -13.92 -5.32 -11.96
N LEU A 82 -13.53 -4.11 -12.33
CA LEU A 82 -12.55 -3.29 -11.64
C LEU A 82 -13.28 -2.20 -10.86
N ILE A 83 -12.94 -2.04 -9.58
CA ILE A 83 -13.54 -1.04 -8.71
C ILE A 83 -12.44 -0.23 -8.07
N PHE A 84 -12.44 1.08 -8.29
CA PHE A 84 -11.65 2.05 -7.53
C PHE A 84 -12.54 2.68 -6.48
N GLN A 85 -12.22 2.45 -5.21
CA GLN A 85 -12.98 2.94 -4.07
C GLN A 85 -12.08 3.83 -3.20
N PRO A 86 -12.40 5.11 -3.00
CA PRO A 86 -11.65 5.95 -2.06
C PRO A 86 -11.85 5.41 -0.65
N LEU A 87 -10.76 5.38 0.11
CA LEU A 87 -10.75 4.96 1.49
C LEU A 87 -10.65 6.21 2.37
N PRO A 88 -11.60 6.41 3.31
CA PRO A 88 -11.55 7.56 4.19
C PRO A 88 -10.27 7.50 5.02
N PRO A 89 -9.66 8.64 5.37
CA PRO A 89 -8.44 8.67 6.16
C PRO A 89 -8.70 7.98 7.50
N VAL A 90 -8.06 6.83 7.71
CA VAL A 90 -8.08 6.18 9.02
C VAL A 90 -7.13 6.98 9.88
N LEU A 91 -7.69 7.61 10.92
CA LEU A 91 -6.91 8.12 12.04
C LEU A 91 -6.23 6.91 12.68
N LEU A 92 -5.03 6.58 12.21
CA LEU A 92 -4.19 5.61 12.88
C LEU A 92 -3.99 6.10 14.32
N PRO A 93 -3.98 5.21 15.32
CA PRO A 93 -4.01 5.61 16.74
C PRO A 93 -2.77 6.38 17.23
N GLU A 94 -1.82 6.73 16.35
CA GLU A 94 -0.72 7.65 16.66
C GLU A 94 -1.08 9.09 16.26
N LYS A 95 -0.80 10.03 17.17
CA LYS A 95 -1.14 11.47 17.09
C LYS A 95 -0.48 12.26 15.95
N SER A 96 0.15 11.60 14.98
CA SER A 96 0.84 12.23 13.85
C SER A 96 0.23 11.72 12.53
N PRO A 97 0.02 12.60 11.53
CA PRO A 97 -0.39 12.16 10.21
C PRO A 97 0.61 11.10 9.71
N PRO A 98 0.13 10.00 9.09
CA PRO A 98 1.01 8.94 8.62
C PRO A 98 1.93 9.48 7.52
N ASN A 99 3.17 9.82 7.89
CA ASN A 99 4.21 10.12 6.92
C ASN A 99 4.61 8.81 6.22
N PHE A 100 4.78 8.85 4.90
CA PHE A 100 5.08 7.67 4.09
C PHE A 100 6.35 6.93 4.55
N VAL A 101 7.31 7.65 5.12
CA VAL A 101 8.56 7.08 5.66
C VAL A 101 8.31 6.15 6.84
N ASN A 102 7.32 6.45 7.66
CA ASN A 102 6.99 5.61 8.80
C ASN A 102 6.28 4.32 8.39
N ILE A 103 5.80 4.25 7.15
CA ILE A 103 5.11 3.07 6.62
C ILE A 103 5.97 2.31 5.61
N ARG A 104 7.20 2.77 5.31
CA ARG A 104 8.14 2.08 4.42
C ARG A 104 9.20 1.32 5.22
N THR A 105 9.67 0.24 4.63
CA THR A 105 10.79 -0.58 5.09
C THR A 105 12.09 -0.06 4.49
N GLU A 106 13.24 -0.48 5.02
CA GLU A 106 14.57 -0.08 4.54
C GLU A 106 14.80 -0.48 3.07
N ASP A 107 14.19 -1.58 2.63
CA ASP A 107 14.16 -2.10 1.25
C ASP A 107 13.15 -1.40 0.34
N GLY A 108 12.44 -0.40 0.85
CA GLY A 108 11.52 0.42 0.07
C GLY A 108 10.10 -0.13 -0.06
N ASN A 109 9.82 -1.29 0.54
CA ASN A 109 8.49 -1.89 0.56
C ASN A 109 7.60 -1.29 1.64
N ILE A 110 6.29 -1.47 1.51
CA ILE A 110 5.34 -1.05 2.55
C ILE A 110 5.44 -2.01 3.74
N SER A 111 5.52 -1.44 4.94
CA SER A 111 5.63 -2.17 6.20
C SER A 111 4.41 -3.07 6.42
N SER A 112 4.66 -4.29 6.87
CA SER A 112 3.60 -5.24 7.23
C SER A 112 2.71 -4.73 8.35
N LEU A 113 3.22 -3.85 9.23
CA LEU A 113 2.45 -3.17 10.26
C LEU A 113 1.38 -2.26 9.66
N PHE A 114 1.74 -1.44 8.68
CA PHE A 114 0.79 -0.56 7.99
C PHE A 114 -0.28 -1.36 7.23
N LEU A 115 0.12 -2.41 6.51
CA LEU A 115 -0.83 -3.29 5.82
C LEU A 115 -1.79 -3.96 6.81
N GLN A 116 -1.28 -4.40 7.97
CA GLN A 116 -2.14 -4.98 9.02
C GLN A 116 -3.12 -3.95 9.58
N GLN A 117 -2.66 -2.72 9.87
CA GLN A 117 -3.50 -1.65 10.39
C GLN A 117 -4.61 -1.28 9.42
N THR A 118 -4.29 -1.12 8.13
CA THR A 118 -5.28 -0.81 7.09
C THR A 118 -6.25 -1.98 6.87
N THR A 119 -5.78 -3.23 6.87
CA THR A 119 -6.66 -4.41 6.83
C THR A 119 -7.62 -4.44 8.02
N GLN A 120 -7.15 -4.12 9.23
CA GLN A 120 -8.00 -4.08 10.42
C GLN A 120 -9.03 -2.94 10.35
N ALA A 121 -8.61 -1.75 9.91
CA ALA A 121 -9.45 -0.58 9.86
C ALA A 121 -10.56 -0.70 8.81
N TYR A 122 -10.22 -1.13 7.60
CA TYR A 122 -11.17 -1.23 6.48
C TYR A 122 -11.84 -2.60 6.37
N ARG A 123 -11.36 -3.61 7.10
CA ARG A 123 -11.79 -5.01 6.98
C ARG A 123 -11.64 -5.55 5.55
N ILE A 124 -10.56 -5.16 4.87
CA ILE A 124 -10.20 -5.64 3.53
C ILE A 124 -8.86 -6.38 3.63
N PRO A 125 -8.80 -7.67 3.27
CA PRO A 125 -7.54 -8.39 3.21
C PRO A 125 -6.82 -7.96 1.93
N TRP A 126 -5.76 -7.17 2.07
CA TRP A 126 -4.93 -6.71 0.95
C TRP A 126 -4.03 -7.86 0.48
N GLN A 127 -4.03 -8.13 -0.82
CA GLN A 127 -3.07 -9.07 -1.43
C GLN A 127 -1.83 -8.34 -1.92
N ASP A 128 -2.00 -7.12 -2.43
CA ASP A 128 -0.94 -6.31 -3.00
C ASP A 128 -1.16 -4.82 -2.75
N TYR A 129 -0.17 -4.01 -3.10
CA TYR A 129 -0.29 -2.57 -3.09
C TYR A 129 0.37 -1.91 -4.31
N LEU A 130 -0.09 -0.71 -4.61
CA LEU A 130 0.49 0.24 -5.55
C LEU A 130 0.80 1.53 -4.81
N VAL A 131 1.92 2.17 -5.12
CA VAL A 131 2.25 3.50 -4.65
C VAL A 131 2.50 4.39 -5.85
N LEU A 132 1.82 5.52 -5.88
CA LEU A 132 1.84 6.48 -6.98
C LEU A 132 2.09 7.86 -6.38
N ASP A 133 2.86 8.69 -7.07
CA ASP A 133 2.82 10.13 -6.84
C ASP A 133 2.01 10.86 -7.92
N ASN A 134 1.99 12.19 -7.83
CA ASN A 134 1.27 13.04 -8.77
C ASN A 134 1.79 12.91 -10.21
N ILE A 135 3.09 12.67 -10.41
CA ILE A 135 3.69 12.52 -11.75
C ILE A 135 3.23 11.21 -12.38
N ALA A 136 3.21 10.11 -11.61
CA ALA A 136 2.66 8.85 -12.09
C ALA A 136 1.17 8.96 -12.42
N LEU A 137 0.37 9.61 -11.57
CA LEU A 137 -1.06 9.82 -11.84
C LEU A 137 -1.31 10.61 -13.12
N ILE A 138 -0.58 11.72 -13.33
CA ILE A 138 -0.67 12.51 -14.56
C ILE A 138 -0.32 11.65 -15.76
N SER A 139 0.77 10.89 -15.70
CA SER A 139 1.25 10.03 -16.79
C SER A 139 0.23 8.94 -17.15
N LEU A 140 -0.35 8.29 -16.13
CA LEU A 140 -1.40 7.29 -16.30
C LEU A 140 -2.68 7.90 -16.90
N SER A 141 -3.06 9.10 -16.49
CA SER A 141 -4.20 9.81 -17.08
C SER A 141 -3.95 10.20 -18.53
N HIS A 142 -2.73 10.67 -18.86
CA HIS A 142 -2.35 10.99 -20.22
C HIS A 142 -2.42 9.76 -21.12
N TRP A 143 -1.86 8.64 -20.65
CA TRP A 143 -1.99 7.35 -21.32
C TRP A 143 -3.48 6.99 -21.52
N ALA A 144 -4.34 7.19 -20.52
CA ALA A 144 -5.76 6.91 -20.63
C ALA A 144 -6.47 7.76 -21.70
N GLN A 145 -6.06 9.01 -21.90
CA GLN A 145 -6.69 9.97 -22.82
C GLN A 145 -6.28 9.82 -24.30
N VAL A 146 -5.26 9.02 -24.64
CA VAL A 146 -4.74 8.92 -26.04
C VAL A 146 -5.81 8.56 -27.08
N ARG A 147 -6.93 7.91 -26.68
CA ARG A 147 -8.06 7.63 -27.59
C ARG A 147 -9.10 8.77 -27.70
N ASN A 148 -9.19 9.66 -26.71
CA ASN A 148 -10.18 10.73 -26.64
C ASN A 148 -9.55 11.99 -26.00
N PRO A 149 -8.81 12.82 -26.78
CA PRO A 149 -8.16 14.02 -26.27
C PRO A 149 -9.17 15.15 -26.04
N ALA A 150 -10.01 15.03 -25.01
CA ALA A 150 -10.89 16.09 -24.58
C ALA A 150 -10.22 16.94 -23.50
N SER A 151 -9.67 18.10 -23.92
CA SER A 151 -9.23 19.23 -23.09
C SER A 151 -8.04 18.99 -22.13
N SER A 152 -6.84 19.03 -22.69
CA SER A 152 -5.56 19.09 -21.95
C SER A 152 -5.25 20.52 -21.47
N SER A 153 -5.74 20.87 -20.29
CA SER A 153 -5.24 22.03 -19.54
C SER A 153 -5.57 21.87 -18.06
N THR A 154 -4.86 20.97 -17.37
CA THR A 154 -4.84 21.03 -15.90
C THR A 154 -3.49 20.51 -15.40
N PRO A 155 -2.70 21.33 -14.69
CA PRO A 155 -1.46 20.88 -14.05
C PRO A 155 -1.71 20.02 -12.80
N GLU A 156 -2.97 19.92 -12.37
CA GLU A 156 -3.39 19.17 -11.18
C GLU A 156 -4.56 18.26 -11.57
N ILE A 157 -4.38 16.95 -11.42
CA ILE A 157 -5.41 15.95 -11.67
C ILE A 157 -5.77 15.28 -10.36
N SER A 158 -7.06 15.29 -10.03
CA SER A 158 -7.52 14.57 -8.84
C SER A 158 -7.46 13.05 -9.10
N PRO A 159 -7.19 12.23 -8.06
CA PRO A 159 -7.19 10.77 -8.19
C PRO A 159 -8.48 10.20 -8.80
N GLU A 160 -9.64 10.75 -8.41
CA GLU A 160 -10.96 10.37 -8.92
C GLU A 160 -11.00 10.51 -10.44
N LYS A 161 -10.56 11.67 -10.94
CA LYS A 161 -10.54 11.98 -12.38
C LYS A 161 -9.54 11.10 -13.12
N ALA A 162 -8.35 10.87 -12.56
CA ALA A 162 -7.35 9.98 -13.14
C ALA A 162 -7.87 8.54 -13.26
N PHE A 163 -8.44 7.98 -12.19
CA PHE A 163 -9.00 6.64 -12.21
C PHE A 163 -10.22 6.53 -13.12
N ALA A 164 -11.06 7.56 -13.22
CA ALA A 164 -12.20 7.57 -14.15
C ALA A 164 -11.72 7.50 -15.60
N GLN A 165 -10.67 8.24 -15.95
CA GLN A 165 -10.07 8.18 -17.28
C GLN A 165 -9.47 6.81 -17.58
N ILE A 166 -8.72 6.24 -16.63
CA ILE A 166 -8.17 4.88 -16.74
C ILE A 166 -9.32 3.87 -16.95
N CYS A 167 -10.38 3.97 -16.15
CA CYS A 167 -11.56 3.11 -16.29
C CYS A 167 -12.21 3.22 -17.66
N ASN A 168 -12.39 4.44 -18.18
CA ASN A 168 -12.96 4.66 -19.51
C ASN A 168 -12.11 4.04 -20.62
N ARG A 169 -10.77 4.02 -20.48
CA ARG A 169 -9.88 3.37 -21.46
C ARG A 169 -9.95 1.85 -21.36
N LEU A 170 -10.02 1.31 -20.14
CA LEU A 170 -10.07 -0.13 -19.91
C LEU A 170 -11.44 -0.74 -20.27
N GLN A 171 -12.51 0.06 -20.24
CA GLN A 171 -13.86 -0.40 -20.56
C GLN A 171 -13.92 -0.95 -21.99
N GLY A 172 -14.15 -2.26 -22.10
CA GLY A 172 -14.28 -2.95 -23.39
C GLY A 172 -12.98 -3.36 -24.09
N SER A 173 -11.80 -3.17 -23.50
CA SER A 173 -10.53 -3.62 -24.11
C SER A 173 -9.53 -4.11 -23.07
N ILE A 174 -9.37 -5.44 -22.98
CA ILE A 174 -8.32 -6.05 -22.15
C ILE A 174 -6.92 -5.80 -22.73
N GLU A 175 -6.80 -5.56 -24.04
CA GLU A 175 -5.54 -5.18 -24.70
C GLU A 175 -4.95 -3.89 -24.10
N ALA A 176 -5.80 -2.94 -23.70
CA ALA A 176 -5.35 -1.73 -23.01
C ALA A 176 -4.67 -2.04 -21.66
N LEU A 177 -4.96 -3.18 -21.02
CA LEU A 177 -4.26 -3.58 -19.80
C LEU A 177 -2.79 -3.94 -20.08
N ALA A 178 -2.49 -4.51 -21.25
CA ALA A 178 -1.12 -4.83 -21.65
C ALA A 178 -0.31 -3.54 -21.91
N ASP A 179 -0.90 -2.58 -22.63
CA ASP A 179 -0.30 -1.25 -22.84
C ASP A 179 0.05 -0.56 -21.51
N LEU A 180 -0.81 -0.70 -20.50
CA LEU A 180 -0.60 -0.11 -19.17
C LEU A 180 0.63 -0.71 -18.48
N MET A 181 0.86 -2.02 -18.63
CA MET A 181 2.04 -2.67 -18.07
C MET A 181 3.33 -2.16 -18.73
N GLU A 182 3.32 -1.88 -20.04
CA GLU A 182 4.48 -1.30 -20.72
C GLU A 182 4.76 0.14 -20.25
N GLN A 183 3.72 0.92 -19.95
CA GLN A 183 3.85 2.28 -19.41
C GLN A 183 4.55 2.32 -18.04
N GLN A 184 4.44 1.27 -17.22
CA GLN A 184 5.09 1.23 -15.91
C GLN A 184 6.60 1.41 -15.98
N ILE A 185 7.23 0.99 -17.08
CA ILE A 185 8.68 1.14 -17.29
C ILE A 185 9.07 2.63 -17.35
N GLN A 186 8.21 3.47 -17.94
CA GLN A 186 8.48 4.90 -18.14
C GLN A 186 8.33 5.73 -16.85
N ILE A 187 7.57 5.24 -15.86
CA ILE A 187 7.27 5.96 -14.61
C ILE A 187 7.91 5.30 -13.37
N SER A 188 8.94 4.48 -13.56
CA SER A 188 9.51 3.64 -12.50
C SER A 188 10.03 4.38 -11.25
N GLU A 189 10.44 5.65 -11.37
CA GLU A 189 10.83 6.48 -10.20
C GLU A 189 9.62 7.04 -9.42
N HIS A 190 8.46 7.08 -10.06
CA HIS A 190 7.20 7.66 -9.58
C HIS A 190 6.12 6.60 -9.29
N PHE A 191 6.48 5.32 -9.44
CA PHE A 191 5.58 4.18 -9.32
C PHE A 191 6.28 3.04 -8.57
N HIS A 192 5.66 2.55 -7.50
CA HIS A 192 6.10 1.35 -6.79
C HIS A 192 4.95 0.35 -6.66
N SER A 193 5.25 -0.94 -6.72
CA SER A 193 4.23 -2.00 -6.68
C SER A 193 4.77 -3.26 -6.03
N SER A 194 3.94 -3.95 -5.24
CA SER A 194 4.24 -5.32 -4.79
C SER A 194 3.87 -6.39 -5.82
N LEU A 195 3.12 -6.01 -6.87
CA LEU A 195 2.70 -6.96 -7.90
C LEU A 195 3.92 -7.55 -8.62
N THR A 196 4.06 -8.86 -8.53
CA THR A 196 5.01 -9.60 -9.36
C THR A 196 4.50 -9.72 -10.79
N LEU A 197 5.40 -9.97 -11.73
CA LEU A 197 5.05 -10.21 -13.12
C LEU A 197 4.10 -11.41 -13.26
N GLU A 198 4.35 -12.49 -12.51
CA GLU A 198 3.51 -13.69 -12.50
C GLU A 198 2.08 -13.35 -12.07
N THR A 199 1.96 -12.51 -11.05
CA THR A 199 0.67 -12.03 -10.54
C THR A 199 -0.06 -11.19 -11.58
N ALA A 200 0.66 -10.28 -12.25
CA ALA A 200 0.08 -9.44 -13.29
C ALA A 200 -0.41 -10.28 -14.49
N LEU A 201 0.37 -11.29 -14.90
CA LEU A 201 -0.02 -12.24 -15.94
C LEU A 201 -1.22 -13.11 -15.52
N GLU A 202 -1.29 -13.53 -14.25
CA GLU A 202 -2.44 -14.25 -13.71
C GLU A 202 -3.70 -13.38 -13.75
N ILE A 203 -3.62 -12.12 -13.31
CA ILE A 203 -4.72 -11.15 -13.37
C ILE A 203 -5.21 -11.01 -14.81
N ARG A 204 -4.29 -10.78 -15.75
CA ARG A 204 -4.60 -10.67 -17.17
C ARG A 204 -5.30 -11.92 -17.69
N HIS A 205 -4.70 -13.09 -17.47
CA HIS A 205 -5.26 -14.35 -17.93
C HIS A 205 -6.67 -14.60 -17.36
N LYS A 206 -6.91 -14.31 -16.08
CA LYS A 206 -8.26 -14.46 -15.49
C LYS A 206 -9.29 -13.51 -16.08
N LEU A 207 -8.88 -12.29 -16.43
CA LEU A 207 -9.74 -11.33 -17.11
C LEU A 207 -10.01 -11.74 -18.57
N GLU A 208 -9.04 -12.34 -19.27
CA GLU A 208 -9.19 -12.83 -20.66
C GLU A 208 -9.97 -14.14 -20.76
N ALA A 209 -9.72 -15.09 -19.85
CA ALA A 209 -10.20 -16.47 -19.97
C ALA A 209 -11.67 -16.66 -19.59
N THR A 210 -12.30 -15.68 -18.95
CA THR A 210 -13.68 -15.81 -18.48
C THR A 210 -14.62 -15.33 -19.59
N PRO A 211 -15.47 -16.20 -20.20
CA PRO A 211 -16.42 -15.79 -21.22
C PRO A 211 -17.52 -14.91 -20.58
N GLY A 212 -17.67 -13.68 -21.05
CA GLY A 212 -18.58 -12.72 -20.42
C GLY A 212 -18.62 -11.35 -21.12
N PRO A 213 -19.41 -10.40 -20.58
CA PRO A 213 -19.46 -9.04 -21.10
C PRO A 213 -18.10 -8.34 -21.02
N SER A 214 -17.95 -7.25 -21.76
CA SER A 214 -16.82 -6.33 -21.67
C SER A 214 -16.44 -6.01 -20.22
N LEU A 215 -15.13 -5.88 -19.94
CA LEU A 215 -14.60 -5.44 -18.66
C LEU A 215 -15.38 -4.22 -18.13
N GLU A 216 -15.99 -4.36 -16.95
CA GLU A 216 -16.69 -3.29 -16.24
C GLU A 216 -15.69 -2.57 -15.34
N CYS A 217 -15.64 -1.24 -15.40
CA CYS A 217 -14.78 -0.44 -14.53
C CYS A 217 -15.59 0.65 -13.85
N GLN A 218 -15.49 0.73 -12.52
CA GLN A 218 -16.24 1.67 -11.70
C GLN A 218 -15.28 2.46 -10.81
N VAL A 219 -15.55 3.75 -10.65
CA VAL A 219 -14.86 4.65 -9.72
C VAL A 219 -15.91 5.24 -8.81
N PHE A 220 -15.71 5.12 -7.51
CA PHE A 220 -16.58 5.74 -6.51
C PHE A 220 -16.04 7.12 -6.15
N GLU A 221 -16.95 8.06 -5.94
CA GLU A 221 -16.62 9.38 -5.42
C GLU A 221 -16.60 9.33 -3.87
N PRO A 222 -15.69 10.08 -3.21
CA PRO A 222 -15.56 10.12 -1.76
C PRO A 222 -16.76 10.76 -1.04
#